data_AF-A0A370G8T9-F1
#
_entry.id   AF-A0A370G8T9-F1
#
_cell.length_a   1.000
_cell.length_b   1.000
_cell.length_c   1.000
_cell.angle_alpha   90.00
_cell.angle_beta   90.00
_cell.angle_gamma   90.00
#
_symmetry.space_group_name_H-M   'P 1'
#
loop_
_entity.id
_entity.type
_entity.pdbx_description
1 polymer ?
#
loop_
_entity_poly.entity_id
_entity_poly.type
_entity_poly.pdbx_seq_one_letter_code
_entity_poly.pdbx_strand_id
1 'polypeptide(L)'
;MTEKNGWFDIHFHPTDRLEDFGYLPEPHKIAYGNPLLSAPTPAILNEDSIGDRTIIDSHHRRDFVPGIEYYCLPGKNLTLGSAGFIRNESNYIFSNSNIYSTFVSGAIIDSLPQSWRGSIFNKSSEPVFHDEPIVILINYPFVYGHVLLEMFPKIYAYTKLQEIGIRFKVAIPKSIPIWMHDFVDLFINKGDIIYYDHENVVIKARSFIMISTLNRGYIFHPEMNCLVGESIRKIQTISHNKENKKIYLSRRLARASERAVENEAELEYFYSGIGYQIIYPEQLTPKEQIYIFCRATRIVGVFGSGLHNTIFSPRGAKVLCIGWLNAIQSYISNLRGHTIAYYLNGAEHGTKIDIRNIERITSQYLS
;
A
#
# COMPACT_ATOMS: atom_id res chain seq x y z
N MET A 1 -37.50 -11.85 19.78
CA MET A 1 -37.38 -12.83 18.69
C MET A 1 -38.64 -12.75 17.85
N THR A 2 -38.53 -12.18 16.65
CA THR A 2 -39.50 -12.29 15.55
C THR A 2 -38.72 -12.10 14.26
N GLU A 3 -38.80 -13.09 13.39
CA GLU A 3 -38.09 -13.20 12.11
C GLU A 3 -38.75 -12.31 11.04
N LYS A 4 -37.99 -11.35 10.49
CA LYS A 4 -38.18 -10.78 9.16
C LYS A 4 -36.82 -10.25 8.68
N ASN A 5 -36.35 -10.75 7.54
CA ASN A 5 -35.19 -10.28 6.77
C ASN A 5 -33.77 -10.68 7.22
N GLY A 6 -33.58 -11.70 8.07
CA GLY A 6 -32.31 -12.46 8.09
C GLY A 6 -31.03 -11.72 8.52
N TRP A 7 -31.09 -10.82 9.51
CA TRP A 7 -29.89 -10.23 10.10
C TRP A 7 -29.75 -10.60 11.58
N PHE A 8 -28.53 -10.99 11.99
CA PHE A 8 -28.11 -11.16 13.38
C PHE A 8 -27.12 -10.06 13.72
N ASP A 9 -27.45 -9.22 14.70
CA ASP A 9 -26.50 -8.34 15.38
C ASP A 9 -25.79 -9.12 16.49
N ILE A 10 -24.46 -9.19 16.46
CA ILE A 10 -23.66 -9.71 17.56
C ILE A 10 -22.54 -8.73 17.87
N HIS A 11 -22.54 -8.20 19.10
CA HIS A 11 -21.50 -7.32 19.64
C HIS A 11 -20.44 -8.13 20.39
N PHE A 12 -19.16 -7.87 20.14
CA PHE A 12 -18.05 -8.33 20.98
C PHE A 12 -17.19 -7.15 21.45
N HIS A 13 -16.96 -7.08 22.75
CA HIS A 13 -15.98 -6.21 23.41
C HIS A 13 -14.72 -7.03 23.73
N PRO A 14 -13.53 -6.44 23.59
CA PRO A 14 -12.58 -6.52 24.71
C PRO A 14 -11.88 -5.19 25.00
N THR A 15 -11.78 -4.89 26.29
CA THR A 15 -10.92 -3.89 26.92
C THR A 15 -9.47 -4.37 26.95
N ASP A 16 -8.51 -3.50 26.64
CA ASP A 16 -7.22 -3.43 27.33
C ASP A 16 -6.71 -1.97 27.25
N ARG A 17 -6.34 -1.42 28.42
CA ARG A 17 -6.10 0.01 28.65
C ARG A 17 -4.67 0.40 28.29
N LEU A 18 -4.53 1.50 27.56
CA LEU A 18 -3.27 2.17 27.20
C LEU A 18 -2.77 3.12 28.32
N GLU A 19 -2.78 2.69 29.59
CA GLU A 19 -2.45 3.57 30.73
C GLU A 19 -1.05 3.33 31.33
N ASP A 20 -0.22 2.43 30.80
CA ASP A 20 1.07 2.06 31.41
C ASP A 20 2.33 2.81 30.91
N PHE A 21 2.21 3.92 30.17
CA PHE A 21 3.37 4.74 29.80
C PHE A 21 3.16 6.20 30.22
N GLY A 22 3.74 6.55 31.37
CA GLY A 22 3.51 7.79 32.09
C GLY A 22 3.83 9.09 31.33
N TYR A 23 2.95 10.06 31.61
CA TYR A 23 3.08 11.52 31.53
C TYR A 23 3.41 12.19 30.18
N LEU A 24 2.33 12.66 29.52
CA LEU A 24 2.35 13.73 28.52
C LEU A 24 1.97 15.07 29.19
N PRO A 25 2.58 16.22 28.83
CA PRO A 25 1.98 17.53 29.09
C PRO A 25 0.82 17.79 28.14
N GLU A 26 -0.17 18.55 28.62
CA GLU A 26 -1.51 18.71 28.04
C GLU A 26 -1.59 19.01 26.53
N PRO A 27 -2.56 18.41 25.80
CA PRO A 27 -2.79 18.66 24.39
C PRO A 27 -3.63 19.93 24.17
N HIS A 28 -3.07 20.90 23.47
CA HIS A 28 -3.87 21.90 22.76
C HIS A 28 -4.67 21.19 21.65
N LYS A 29 -5.94 20.92 21.95
CA LYS A 29 -7.10 20.75 21.05
C LYS A 29 -6.77 20.44 19.57
N ILE A 30 -6.57 19.16 19.27
CA ILE A 30 -6.98 18.57 18.00
C ILE A 30 -8.03 17.51 18.36
N ALA A 31 -9.29 17.78 18.03
CA ALA A 31 -10.39 16.86 18.30
C ALA A 31 -10.25 15.62 17.41
N TYR A 32 -9.68 14.54 17.94
CA TYR A 32 -9.87 13.21 17.39
C TYR A 32 -11.31 12.80 17.69
N GLY A 33 -12.12 12.65 16.63
CA GLY A 33 -13.45 12.06 16.74
C GLY A 33 -13.36 10.66 17.37
N ASN A 34 -14.18 10.47 18.39
CA ASN A 34 -14.33 9.28 19.25
C ASN A 34 -14.35 7.95 18.45
N PRO A 35 -13.61 6.89 18.85
CA PRO A 35 -13.63 5.59 18.18
C PRO A 35 -14.80 4.73 18.71
N LEU A 36 -15.89 4.68 17.95
CA LEU A 36 -16.90 3.62 18.08
C LEU A 36 -16.79 2.72 16.84
N LEU A 37 -15.98 1.67 16.97
CA LEU A 37 -15.96 0.55 16.03
C LEU A 37 -17.20 -0.32 16.28
N SER A 38 -18.31 0.00 15.61
CA SER A 38 -19.24 -1.03 15.18
C SER A 38 -18.59 -1.78 14.01
N ALA A 39 -18.70 -3.11 13.95
CA ALA A 39 -18.34 -3.87 12.76
C ALA A 39 -19.04 -3.24 11.53
N PRO A 40 -18.35 -3.04 10.39
CA PRO A 40 -18.99 -2.41 9.24
C PRO A 40 -20.11 -3.33 8.75
N THR A 41 -21.35 -2.83 8.77
CA THR A 41 -22.43 -3.41 7.97
C THR A 41 -21.96 -3.36 6.52
N PRO A 42 -21.97 -4.47 5.76
CA PRO A 42 -21.59 -4.43 4.35
C PRO A 42 -22.43 -3.38 3.62
N ALA A 43 -21.79 -2.41 2.99
CA ALA A 43 -22.46 -1.58 2.00
C ALA A 43 -22.73 -2.47 0.78
N ILE A 44 -23.89 -3.12 0.75
CA ILE A 44 -24.37 -3.84 -0.42
C ILE A 44 -24.77 -2.77 -1.44
N LEU A 45 -23.94 -2.58 -2.45
CA LEU A 45 -24.28 -1.73 -3.58
C LEU A 45 -25.24 -2.52 -4.48
N ASN A 46 -26.46 -1.99 -4.67
CA ASN A 46 -27.44 -2.57 -5.61
C ASN A 46 -26.97 -2.36 -7.05
N GLU A 47 -27.46 -3.20 -7.97
CA GLU A 47 -27.07 -3.22 -9.40
C GLU A 47 -27.18 -1.83 -10.07
N ASP A 48 -28.18 -1.04 -9.70
CA ASP A 48 -28.42 0.30 -10.26
C ASP A 48 -27.43 1.37 -9.76
N SER A 49 -26.78 1.16 -8.62
CA SER A 49 -25.83 2.12 -8.02
C SER A 49 -24.44 2.13 -8.67
N ILE A 50 -24.13 1.15 -9.52
CA ILE A 50 -22.84 1.08 -10.24
C ILE A 50 -22.81 2.07 -11.41
N GLY A 51 -23.98 2.48 -11.94
CA GLY A 51 -24.11 3.46 -13.01
C GLY A 51 -24.10 4.92 -12.54
N ASP A 52 -24.35 5.17 -11.25
CA ASP A 52 -24.55 6.51 -10.72
C ASP A 52 -23.28 7.01 -10.01
N ARG A 53 -22.43 7.76 -10.74
CA ARG A 53 -21.20 8.40 -10.22
C ARG A 53 -21.43 9.17 -8.91
N THR A 54 -22.68 9.56 -8.66
CA THR A 54 -23.15 10.43 -7.59
C THR A 54 -23.30 9.72 -6.23
N ILE A 55 -23.51 8.39 -6.18
CA ILE A 55 -23.75 7.66 -4.92
C ILE A 55 -22.46 7.16 -4.28
N ILE A 56 -21.46 6.78 -5.08
CA ILE A 56 -20.16 6.26 -4.58
C ILE A 56 -19.35 7.35 -3.85
N ASP A 57 -19.50 8.62 -4.25
CA ASP A 57 -18.73 9.74 -3.68
C ASP A 57 -19.48 10.50 -2.56
N SER A 58 -20.81 10.35 -2.47
CA SER A 58 -21.63 11.17 -1.54
C SER A 58 -21.65 10.69 -0.08
N HIS A 59 -21.24 9.45 0.20
CA HIS A 59 -21.21 8.92 1.58
C HIS A 59 -19.90 9.18 2.34
N HIS A 60 -18.86 9.71 1.68
CA HIS A 60 -17.57 9.94 2.31
C HIS A 60 -17.19 11.42 2.24
N ARG A 61 -17.58 12.17 3.29
CA ARG A 61 -17.03 13.51 3.57
C ARG A 61 -15.51 13.49 3.37
N ARG A 62 -14.97 14.56 2.76
CA ARG A 62 -13.61 14.64 2.21
C ARG A 62 -12.46 14.51 3.22
N ASP A 63 -12.75 14.33 4.51
CA ASP A 63 -11.78 14.48 5.59
C ASP A 63 -11.44 13.19 6.35
N PHE A 64 -12.01 12.04 5.99
CA PHE A 64 -11.77 10.77 6.71
C PHE A 64 -10.93 9.78 5.90
N VAL A 65 -9.98 9.13 6.56
CA VAL A 65 -9.24 7.97 6.03
C VAL A 65 -10.14 6.74 6.20
N PRO A 66 -10.46 5.98 5.13
CA PRO A 66 -11.36 4.85 5.25
C PRO A 66 -10.85 3.83 6.27
N GLY A 67 -11.78 3.22 7.00
CA GLY A 67 -11.48 2.06 7.83
C GLY A 67 -11.19 0.82 6.98
N ILE A 68 -11.22 -0.36 7.60
CA ILE A 68 -11.28 -1.62 6.84
C ILE A 68 -12.70 -1.76 6.29
N GLU A 69 -12.91 -1.21 5.11
CA GLU A 69 -14.18 -1.30 4.39
C GLU A 69 -14.06 -2.35 3.28
N TYR A 70 -15.14 -3.09 3.06
CA TYR A 70 -15.24 -3.99 1.93
C TYR A 70 -16.59 -3.84 1.23
N TYR A 71 -16.57 -4.07 -0.07
CA TYR A 71 -17.69 -3.96 -0.97
C TYR A 71 -17.93 -5.33 -1.58
N CYS A 72 -19.15 -5.84 -1.47
CA CYS A 72 -19.56 -7.08 -2.09
C CYS A 72 -20.41 -6.76 -3.32
N LEU A 73 -19.89 -7.08 -4.50
CA LEU A 73 -20.54 -6.84 -5.78
C LEU A 73 -21.12 -8.17 -6.30
N PRO A 74 -22.45 -8.25 -6.55
CA PRO A 74 -23.04 -9.41 -7.21
C PRO A 74 -22.33 -9.67 -8.54
N GLY A 75 -21.88 -10.90 -8.78
CA GLY A 75 -21.07 -11.21 -9.96
C GLY A 75 -21.87 -11.31 -11.26
N LYS A 76 -23.20 -11.25 -11.18
CA LYS A 76 -24.09 -11.20 -12.34
C LYS A 76 -23.71 -9.98 -13.19
N ASN A 77 -23.37 -10.23 -14.45
CA ASN A 77 -22.95 -9.21 -15.43
C ASN A 77 -21.60 -8.53 -15.14
N LEU A 78 -20.82 -9.05 -14.19
CA LEU A 78 -19.47 -8.56 -13.89
C LEU A 78 -18.42 -9.57 -14.35
N THR A 79 -17.30 -9.04 -14.82
CA THR A 79 -16.10 -9.84 -15.12
C THR A 79 -14.87 -9.16 -14.56
N LEU A 80 -14.00 -9.95 -13.94
CA LEU A 80 -12.64 -9.55 -13.59
C LEU A 80 -11.72 -9.89 -14.77
N GLY A 81 -10.96 -8.92 -15.23
CA GLY A 81 -9.93 -9.16 -16.25
C GLY A 81 -8.83 -8.12 -16.14
N SER A 82 -7.85 -8.18 -17.05
CA SER A 82 -6.60 -7.45 -16.88
C SER A 82 -5.99 -7.71 -15.48
N ALA A 83 -5.08 -6.88 -14.97
CA ALA A 83 -4.64 -6.97 -13.60
C ALA A 83 -5.60 -6.22 -12.67
N GLY A 84 -6.61 -6.93 -12.14
CA GLY A 84 -7.40 -6.46 -11.00
C GLY A 84 -8.55 -5.49 -11.31
N PHE A 85 -9.01 -5.39 -12.56
CA PHE A 85 -10.12 -4.51 -12.92
C PHE A 85 -11.43 -5.30 -13.07
N ILE A 86 -12.52 -4.76 -12.50
CA ILE A 86 -13.87 -5.29 -12.73
C ILE A 86 -14.55 -4.45 -13.78
N ARG A 87 -15.12 -5.10 -14.80
CA ARG A 87 -16.00 -4.46 -15.79
C ARG A 87 -17.43 -5.01 -15.73
N ASN A 88 -18.40 -4.17 -16.05
CA ASN A 88 -19.77 -4.60 -16.37
C ASN A 88 -19.97 -4.85 -17.88
N GLU A 89 -21.15 -5.33 -18.27
CA GLU A 89 -21.52 -5.58 -19.67
C GLU A 89 -21.51 -4.33 -20.57
N SER A 90 -21.72 -3.15 -19.98
CA SER A 90 -21.64 -1.87 -20.68
C SER A 90 -20.21 -1.35 -20.82
N ASN A 91 -19.18 -2.17 -20.51
CA ASN A 91 -17.77 -1.78 -20.53
C ASN A 91 -17.47 -0.55 -19.65
N TYR A 92 -18.02 -0.51 -18.44
CA TYR A 92 -17.56 0.41 -17.40
C TYR A 92 -16.68 -0.32 -16.39
N ILE A 93 -15.53 0.26 -16.04
CA ILE A 93 -14.71 -0.20 -14.92
C ILE A 93 -15.22 0.44 -13.65
N PHE A 94 -15.46 -0.38 -12.63
CA PHE A 94 -15.71 0.11 -11.29
C PHE A 94 -14.47 0.89 -10.83
N SER A 95 -14.61 2.19 -10.56
CA SER A 95 -13.49 3.07 -10.17
C SER A 95 -13.86 3.89 -8.95
N ASN A 96 -13.57 3.34 -7.77
CA ASN A 96 -13.65 4.07 -6.50
C ASN A 96 -12.23 4.42 -6.06
N SER A 97 -11.97 5.70 -5.75
CA SER A 97 -10.65 6.20 -5.31
C SER A 97 -10.22 5.71 -3.93
N ASN A 98 -11.15 5.16 -3.14
CA ASN A 98 -10.85 4.44 -1.91
C ASN A 98 -10.44 2.99 -2.18
N ILE A 99 -10.67 2.46 -3.38
CA ILE A 99 -10.33 1.08 -3.74
C ILE A 99 -9.13 1.07 -4.68
N TYR A 100 -9.20 1.79 -5.79
CA TYR A 100 -8.08 1.88 -6.72
C TYR A 100 -7.22 3.11 -6.43
N SER A 101 -5.96 3.08 -6.91
CA SER A 101 -5.07 4.23 -6.80
C SER A 101 -5.69 5.46 -7.46
N THR A 102 -5.26 6.66 -7.06
CA THR A 102 -5.77 7.92 -7.64
C THR A 102 -5.55 8.02 -9.17
N PHE A 103 -4.63 7.23 -9.72
CA PHE A 103 -4.39 7.10 -11.15
C PHE A 103 -5.52 6.36 -11.89
N VAL A 104 -6.42 5.72 -11.16
CA VAL A 104 -7.64 5.06 -11.65
C VAL A 104 -8.87 5.86 -11.20
N SER A 105 -8.86 7.18 -11.42
CA SER A 105 -10.01 8.04 -11.11
C SER A 105 -10.91 8.20 -12.32
N GLY A 106 -12.18 7.78 -12.20
CA GLY A 106 -13.24 8.11 -13.15
C GLY A 106 -13.03 7.67 -14.61
N ALA A 107 -12.20 6.64 -14.85
CA ALA A 107 -11.81 6.24 -16.20
C ALA A 107 -13.01 5.71 -17.00
N ILE A 108 -13.32 6.38 -18.10
CA ILE A 108 -13.86 5.68 -19.27
C ILE A 108 -12.74 4.73 -19.68
N ILE A 109 -13.07 3.44 -19.80
CA ILE A 109 -12.18 2.33 -20.09
C ILE A 109 -11.05 2.69 -21.11
N ASP A 110 -11.35 3.48 -22.12
CA ASP A 110 -10.42 3.94 -23.17
C ASP A 110 -9.26 4.83 -22.70
N SER A 111 -9.26 5.36 -21.47
CA SER A 111 -8.16 6.18 -20.94
C SER A 111 -7.05 5.37 -20.26
N LEU A 112 -7.23 4.06 -20.07
CA LEU A 112 -6.19 3.21 -19.46
C LEU A 112 -5.00 3.02 -20.42
N PRO A 113 -3.75 2.97 -19.91
CA PRO A 113 -2.58 2.60 -20.71
C PRO A 113 -2.81 1.26 -21.41
N GLN A 114 -2.38 1.13 -22.66
CA GLN A 114 -2.60 -0.09 -23.46
C GLN A 114 -2.09 -1.35 -22.73
N SER A 115 -0.95 -1.26 -22.05
CA SER A 115 -0.36 -2.35 -21.26
C SER A 115 -1.22 -2.76 -20.06
N TRP A 116 -2.20 -1.96 -19.64
CA TRP A 116 -3.11 -2.25 -18.52
C TRP A 116 -4.47 -2.74 -18.98
N ARG A 117 -4.72 -2.81 -20.28
CA ARG A 117 -6.04 -3.15 -20.82
C ARG A 117 -6.32 -4.66 -20.74
N GLY A 118 -5.34 -5.49 -21.06
CA GLY A 118 -5.40 -6.95 -20.92
C GLY A 118 -6.69 -7.58 -21.47
N SER A 119 -7.16 -8.65 -20.82
CA SER A 119 -8.32 -9.45 -21.21
C SER A 119 -9.66 -8.71 -21.18
N ILE A 120 -9.74 -7.56 -20.51
CA ILE A 120 -10.96 -6.74 -20.49
C ILE A 120 -11.35 -6.22 -21.88
N PHE A 121 -10.36 -6.01 -22.75
CA PHE A 121 -10.56 -5.48 -24.10
C PHE A 121 -10.41 -6.53 -25.20
N ASN A 122 -9.91 -7.70 -24.86
CA ASN A 122 -9.75 -8.78 -25.81
C ASN A 122 -11.10 -9.53 -25.93
N LYS A 123 -11.81 -9.31 -27.04
CA LYS A 123 -13.11 -9.97 -27.34
C LYS A 123 -12.99 -11.49 -27.42
N SER A 124 -11.79 -12.01 -27.63
CA SER A 124 -11.51 -13.44 -27.69
C SER A 124 -11.15 -14.03 -26.32
N SER A 125 -11.24 -13.26 -25.24
CA SER A 125 -10.88 -13.75 -23.91
C SER A 125 -11.81 -14.88 -23.46
N GLU A 126 -11.22 -15.92 -22.89
CA GLU A 126 -11.93 -17.08 -22.37
C GLU A 126 -12.56 -16.75 -21.00
N PRO A 127 -13.87 -16.95 -20.83
CA PRO A 127 -14.51 -16.79 -19.54
C PRO A 127 -14.32 -18.04 -18.66
N VAL A 128 -13.76 -17.84 -17.46
CA VAL A 128 -13.63 -18.88 -16.44
C VAL A 128 -14.53 -18.55 -15.26
N PHE A 129 -15.40 -19.49 -14.87
CA PHE A 129 -16.38 -19.29 -13.81
C PHE A 129 -15.93 -19.93 -12.49
N HIS A 130 -16.17 -19.22 -11.39
CA HIS A 130 -15.93 -19.68 -10.04
C HIS A 130 -17.19 -19.54 -9.18
N ASP A 131 -17.51 -20.58 -8.42
CA ASP A 131 -18.65 -20.58 -7.50
C ASP A 131 -18.38 -19.77 -6.24
N GLU A 132 -17.11 -19.60 -5.86
CA GLU A 132 -16.69 -18.88 -4.67
C GLU A 132 -16.70 -17.36 -4.88
N PRO A 133 -16.92 -16.57 -3.81
CA PRO A 133 -16.60 -15.15 -3.83
C PRO A 133 -15.11 -14.94 -4.09
N ILE A 134 -14.78 -13.97 -4.94
CA ILE A 134 -13.40 -13.62 -5.31
C ILE A 134 -13.06 -12.22 -4.84
N VAL A 135 -12.00 -12.07 -4.04
CA VAL A 135 -11.47 -10.78 -3.64
C VAL A 135 -10.39 -10.28 -4.58
N ILE A 136 -10.34 -8.97 -4.77
CA ILE A 136 -9.37 -8.27 -5.63
C ILE A 136 -8.49 -7.36 -4.77
N LEU A 137 -7.21 -7.71 -4.68
CA LEU A 137 -6.24 -7.03 -3.81
C LEU A 137 -5.12 -6.36 -4.61
N ILE A 138 -4.86 -6.84 -5.81
CA ILE A 138 -3.75 -6.41 -6.68
C ILE A 138 -4.32 -5.86 -7.98
N ASN A 139 -3.79 -4.72 -8.42
CA ASN A 139 -4.16 -4.08 -9.67
C ASN A 139 -2.99 -3.30 -10.27
N TYR A 140 -3.10 -2.83 -11.51
CA TYR A 140 -2.10 -1.88 -12.05
C TYR A 140 -2.18 -0.51 -11.34
N PRO A 141 -1.07 0.26 -11.27
CA PRO A 141 0.29 -0.05 -11.74
C PRO A 141 1.11 -0.93 -10.78
N PHE A 142 1.92 -1.86 -11.32
CA PHE A 142 2.89 -2.66 -10.54
C PHE A 142 4.19 -1.90 -10.21
N VAL A 143 4.04 -0.68 -9.71
CA VAL A 143 5.15 0.15 -9.22
C VAL A 143 5.31 -0.09 -7.73
N TYR A 144 6.54 -0.30 -7.27
CA TYR A 144 6.84 -0.70 -5.88
C TYR A 144 6.13 0.16 -4.82
N GLY A 145 6.13 1.49 -4.96
CA GLY A 145 5.46 2.38 -4.01
C GLY A 145 3.94 2.18 -3.93
N HIS A 146 3.27 1.92 -5.06
CA HIS A 146 1.84 1.60 -5.10
C HIS A 146 1.55 0.24 -4.49
N VAL A 147 2.39 -0.75 -4.80
CA VAL A 147 2.26 -2.07 -4.17
C VAL A 147 2.41 -1.96 -2.66
N LEU A 148 3.45 -1.27 -2.18
CA LEU A 148 3.76 -1.13 -0.76
C LEU A 148 2.68 -0.36 0.02
N LEU A 149 2.18 0.75 -0.54
CA LEU A 149 1.33 1.68 0.22
C LEU A 149 -0.17 1.52 -0.06
N GLU A 150 -0.57 0.79 -1.10
CA GLU A 150 -1.99 0.65 -1.50
C GLU A 150 -2.44 -0.81 -1.61
N MET A 151 -1.66 -1.70 -2.23
CA MET A 151 -2.05 -3.11 -2.41
C MET A 151 -1.70 -3.97 -1.20
N PHE A 152 -0.51 -3.79 -0.63
CA PHE A 152 -0.06 -4.53 0.54
C PHE A 152 -0.95 -4.31 1.77
N PRO A 153 -1.48 -3.09 2.02
CA PRO A 153 -2.51 -2.89 3.04
C PRO A 153 -3.82 -3.66 2.80
N LYS A 154 -4.23 -3.86 1.54
CA LYS A 154 -5.39 -4.71 1.23
C LYS A 154 -5.08 -6.18 1.47
N ILE A 155 -3.87 -6.63 1.14
CA ILE A 155 -3.37 -7.98 1.46
C ILE A 155 -3.38 -8.22 2.98
N TYR A 156 -3.11 -7.19 3.77
CA TYR A 156 -3.28 -7.26 5.22
C TYR A 156 -4.76 -7.27 5.64
N ALA A 157 -5.58 -6.36 5.11
CA ALA A 157 -7.01 -6.31 5.43
C ALA A 157 -7.75 -7.61 5.06
N TYR A 158 -7.29 -8.33 4.03
CA TYR A 158 -7.72 -9.70 3.71
C TYR A 158 -7.68 -10.61 4.94
N THR A 159 -6.60 -10.59 5.73
CA THR A 159 -6.49 -11.47 6.91
C THR A 159 -7.49 -11.10 7.99
N LYS A 160 -7.79 -9.82 8.15
CA LYS A 160 -8.80 -9.32 9.11
C LYS A 160 -10.21 -9.75 8.75
N LEU A 161 -10.54 -9.75 7.46
CA LEU A 161 -11.81 -10.29 6.99
C LEU A 161 -11.89 -11.82 7.15
N GLN A 162 -10.76 -12.54 7.00
CA GLN A 162 -10.70 -13.98 7.29
C GLN A 162 -10.89 -14.27 8.80
N GLU A 163 -10.31 -13.46 9.69
CA GLU A 163 -10.43 -13.62 11.15
C GLU A 163 -11.90 -13.54 11.62
N ILE A 164 -12.72 -12.69 11.00
CA ILE A 164 -14.16 -12.57 11.29
C ILE A 164 -15.06 -13.54 10.51
N GLY A 165 -14.45 -14.53 9.84
CA GLY A 165 -15.18 -15.64 9.21
C GLY A 165 -15.64 -15.41 7.77
N ILE A 166 -15.27 -14.29 7.14
CA ILE A 166 -15.59 -14.06 5.73
C ILE A 166 -14.60 -14.84 4.86
N ARG A 167 -15.10 -15.75 4.02
CA ARG A 167 -14.29 -16.66 3.20
C ARG A 167 -14.39 -16.29 1.72
N PHE A 168 -13.24 -16.21 1.04
CA PHE A 168 -13.15 -15.90 -0.38
C PHE A 168 -11.80 -16.33 -0.96
N LYS A 169 -11.78 -16.58 -2.27
CA LYS A 169 -10.54 -16.81 -3.04
C LYS A 169 -9.94 -15.48 -3.50
N VAL A 170 -8.63 -15.45 -3.73
CA VAL A 170 -7.89 -14.26 -4.16
C VAL A 170 -7.47 -14.44 -5.61
N ALA A 171 -7.93 -13.57 -6.50
CA ALA A 171 -7.48 -13.60 -7.89
C ALA A 171 -6.15 -12.84 -8.05
N ILE A 172 -5.13 -13.50 -8.60
CA ILE A 172 -3.80 -12.92 -8.85
C ILE A 172 -3.38 -13.17 -10.30
N PRO A 173 -3.00 -12.13 -11.07
CA PRO A 173 -2.42 -12.31 -12.40
C PRO A 173 -1.13 -13.14 -12.35
N LYS A 174 -0.95 -14.07 -13.29
CA LYS A 174 0.32 -14.82 -13.45
C LYS A 174 1.51 -13.93 -13.80
N SER A 175 1.25 -12.73 -14.32
CA SER A 175 2.24 -11.77 -14.79
C SER A 175 2.77 -10.81 -13.71
N ILE A 176 2.33 -10.93 -12.45
CA ILE A 176 2.84 -10.05 -11.41
C ILE A 176 4.38 -10.20 -11.32
N PRO A 177 5.13 -9.09 -11.13
CA PRO A 177 6.57 -9.17 -10.92
C PRO A 177 6.94 -10.15 -9.80
N ILE A 178 8.03 -10.89 -9.98
CA ILE A 178 8.47 -11.95 -9.05
C ILE A 178 8.55 -11.45 -7.60
N TRP A 179 9.07 -10.25 -7.39
CA TRP A 179 9.18 -9.63 -6.07
C TRP A 179 7.82 -9.38 -5.39
N MET A 180 6.72 -9.21 -6.14
CA MET A 180 5.39 -9.00 -5.54
C MET A 180 4.89 -10.25 -4.81
N HIS A 181 5.35 -11.45 -5.21
CA HIS A 181 5.00 -12.67 -4.49
C HIS A 181 5.46 -12.66 -3.05
N ASP A 182 6.55 -11.96 -2.71
CA ASP A 182 6.98 -11.86 -1.31
C ASP A 182 5.99 -11.09 -0.43
N PHE A 183 5.28 -10.10 -0.97
CA PHE A 183 4.20 -9.42 -0.24
C PHE A 183 2.94 -10.29 -0.11
N VAL A 184 2.60 -11.02 -1.17
CA VAL A 184 1.46 -11.95 -1.19
C VAL A 184 1.66 -13.08 -0.20
N ASP A 185 2.80 -13.76 -0.27
CA ASP A 185 3.13 -14.96 0.51
C ASP A 185 3.30 -14.65 2.01
N LEU A 186 3.43 -13.38 2.41
CA LEU A 186 3.44 -13.00 3.83
C LEU A 186 2.08 -13.23 4.52
N PHE A 187 0.98 -13.09 3.78
CA PHE A 187 -0.37 -13.07 4.38
C PHE A 187 -1.39 -13.97 3.70
N ILE A 188 -1.15 -14.40 2.45
CA ILE A 188 -2.10 -15.18 1.67
C ILE A 188 -1.58 -16.60 1.51
N ASN A 189 -2.39 -17.59 1.89
CA ASN A 189 -2.03 -19.00 1.67
C ASN A 189 -2.16 -19.34 0.18
N LYS A 190 -1.23 -20.15 -0.35
CA LYS A 190 -1.26 -20.58 -1.76
C LYS A 190 -2.58 -21.26 -2.17
N GLY A 191 -3.22 -21.98 -1.24
CA GLY A 191 -4.50 -22.64 -1.48
C GLY A 191 -5.69 -21.67 -1.68
N ASP A 192 -5.54 -20.41 -1.28
CA ASP A 192 -6.57 -19.39 -1.43
C ASP A 192 -6.44 -18.61 -2.74
N ILE A 193 -5.36 -18.82 -3.51
CA ILE A 193 -5.06 -18.06 -4.72
C ILE A 193 -5.61 -18.74 -5.97
N ILE A 194 -6.29 -17.96 -6.80
CA ILE A 194 -6.63 -18.28 -8.19
C ILE A 194 -5.68 -17.51 -9.09
N TYR A 195 -4.76 -18.22 -9.74
CA TYR A 195 -3.88 -17.62 -10.74
C TYR A 195 -4.56 -17.59 -12.10
N TYR A 196 -4.57 -16.42 -12.75
CA TYR A 196 -5.16 -16.28 -14.09
C TYR A 196 -4.23 -15.55 -15.07
N ASP A 197 -4.40 -15.87 -16.35
CA ASP A 197 -3.76 -15.14 -17.43
C ASP A 197 -4.58 -13.87 -17.72
N HIS A 198 -4.11 -12.75 -17.18
CA HIS A 198 -4.75 -11.46 -17.34
C HIS A 198 -4.82 -10.90 -18.77
N GLU A 199 -4.17 -11.52 -19.77
CA GLU A 199 -4.26 -11.10 -21.17
C GLU A 199 -5.36 -11.82 -21.94
N ASN A 200 -5.65 -13.07 -21.56
CA ASN A 200 -6.50 -13.97 -22.34
C ASN A 200 -7.69 -14.54 -21.55
N VAL A 201 -7.72 -14.41 -20.22
CA VAL A 201 -8.80 -14.95 -19.38
C VAL A 201 -9.54 -13.82 -18.69
N VAL A 202 -10.87 -13.91 -18.70
CA VAL A 202 -11.74 -13.13 -17.83
C VAL A 202 -12.39 -14.06 -16.80
N ILE A 203 -12.33 -13.67 -15.54
CA ILE A 203 -12.93 -14.38 -14.43
C ILE A 203 -14.37 -13.90 -14.25
N LYS A 204 -15.29 -14.85 -14.13
CA LYS A 204 -16.65 -14.67 -13.60
C LYS A 204 -16.74 -15.36 -12.25
N ALA A 205 -17.48 -14.77 -11.31
CA ALA A 205 -17.64 -15.31 -9.97
C ALA A 205 -19.07 -15.14 -9.48
N ARG A 206 -19.45 -15.84 -8.40
CA ARG A 206 -20.71 -15.57 -7.69
C ARG A 206 -20.80 -14.10 -7.24
N SER A 207 -19.71 -13.59 -6.69
CA SER A 207 -19.57 -12.21 -6.23
C SER A 207 -18.12 -11.79 -6.22
N PHE A 208 -17.86 -10.51 -6.43
CA PHE A 208 -16.55 -9.91 -6.26
C PHE A 208 -16.49 -9.11 -4.96
N ILE A 209 -15.39 -9.26 -4.23
CA ILE A 209 -15.11 -8.51 -3.02
C ILE A 209 -13.99 -7.52 -3.31
N MET A 210 -14.23 -6.27 -2.95
CA MET A 210 -13.23 -5.21 -3.06
C MET A 210 -12.97 -4.63 -1.68
N ILE A 211 -11.70 -4.36 -1.36
CA ILE A 211 -11.30 -3.79 -0.07
C ILE A 211 -10.77 -2.38 -0.30
N SER A 212 -11.13 -1.46 0.60
CA SER A 212 -10.56 -0.11 0.61
C SER A 212 -9.04 -0.13 0.86
N THR A 213 -8.34 0.88 0.39
CA THR A 213 -6.97 1.17 0.78
C THR A 213 -6.96 1.71 2.21
N LEU A 214 -5.98 1.34 3.03
CA LEU A 214 -5.79 1.91 4.38
C LEU A 214 -5.14 3.31 4.36
N ASN A 215 -5.39 4.06 3.28
CA ASN A 215 -4.96 5.44 3.11
C ASN A 215 -5.92 6.18 2.17
N ARG A 216 -5.96 7.51 2.28
CA ARG A 216 -6.64 8.40 1.32
C ARG A 216 -5.72 9.55 0.99
N GLY A 217 -5.30 9.66 -0.27
CA GLY A 217 -4.29 10.64 -0.67
C GLY A 217 -2.99 10.51 0.13
N TYR A 218 -2.62 9.28 0.51
CA TYR A 218 -1.50 8.94 1.39
C TYR A 218 -1.59 9.43 2.83
N ILE A 219 -2.72 9.98 3.28
CA ILE A 219 -3.02 10.08 4.70
C ILE A 219 -3.33 8.66 5.19
N PHE A 220 -2.48 8.12 6.06
CA PHE A 220 -2.51 6.72 6.46
C PHE A 220 -3.40 6.46 7.67
N HIS A 221 -4.14 5.34 7.63
CA HIS A 221 -4.88 4.84 8.77
C HIS A 221 -3.90 4.27 9.82
N PRO A 222 -4.15 4.40 11.14
CA PRO A 222 -3.26 3.85 12.18
C PRO A 222 -2.99 2.34 12.07
N GLU A 223 -3.94 1.60 11.51
CA GLU A 223 -3.83 0.15 11.23
C GLU A 223 -2.64 -0.21 10.31
N MET A 224 -2.12 0.75 9.53
CA MET A 224 -0.85 0.58 8.82
C MET A 224 0.31 0.23 9.77
N ASN A 225 0.28 0.67 11.03
CA ASN A 225 1.26 0.28 12.05
C ASN A 225 1.10 -1.20 12.45
N CYS A 226 -0.14 -1.72 12.47
CA CYS A 226 -0.42 -3.14 12.73
C CYS A 226 0.13 -4.02 11.60
N LEU A 227 -0.12 -3.63 10.34
CA LEU A 227 0.50 -4.24 9.15
C LEU A 227 2.03 -4.28 9.27
N VAL A 228 2.67 -3.16 9.60
CA VAL A 228 4.13 -3.06 9.76
C VAL A 228 4.62 -4.02 10.85
N GLY A 229 3.99 -3.99 12.03
CA GLY A 229 4.37 -4.85 13.15
C GLY A 229 4.23 -6.34 12.84
N GLU A 230 3.15 -6.73 12.15
CA GLU A 230 2.95 -8.12 11.75
C GLU A 230 3.92 -8.58 10.66
N SER A 231 4.20 -7.71 9.68
CA SER A 231 5.21 -7.97 8.65
C SER A 231 6.58 -8.23 9.27
N ILE A 232 6.99 -7.38 10.20
CA ILE A 232 8.26 -7.53 10.94
C ILE A 232 8.29 -8.85 11.72
N ARG A 233 7.22 -9.20 12.46
CA ARG A 233 7.17 -10.47 13.20
C ARG A 233 7.31 -11.68 12.28
N LYS A 234 6.65 -11.66 11.11
CA LYS A 234 6.69 -12.75 10.13
C LYS A 234 8.06 -12.94 9.50
N ILE A 235 8.88 -11.88 9.38
CA ILE A 235 10.24 -11.97 8.82
C ILE A 235 11.35 -12.09 9.88
N GLN A 236 11.08 -11.79 11.16
CA GLN A 236 12.07 -11.86 12.24
C GLN A 236 12.59 -13.28 12.52
N THR A 237 11.94 -14.30 11.97
CA THR A 237 12.45 -15.68 11.91
C THR A 237 13.66 -15.85 10.98
N ILE A 238 14.07 -14.81 10.26
CA ILE A 238 15.15 -14.83 9.26
C ILE A 238 16.38 -14.05 9.80
N SER A 239 17.41 -14.78 10.23
CA SER A 239 18.82 -14.37 10.43
C SER A 239 19.20 -13.32 11.51
N HIS A 240 20.46 -13.39 11.96
CA HIS A 240 21.06 -12.73 13.14
C HIS A 240 22.30 -11.83 12.82
N ASN A 241 22.45 -11.34 11.59
CA ASN A 241 23.63 -10.52 11.28
C ASN A 241 23.60 -9.15 11.97
N LYS A 242 24.78 -8.66 12.36
CA LYS A 242 25.00 -7.29 12.87
C LYS A 242 24.62 -6.30 11.78
N GLU A 243 23.51 -5.59 11.96
CA GLU A 243 23.06 -4.59 11.01
C GLU A 243 23.36 -3.17 11.48
N ASN A 244 23.66 -2.31 10.50
CA ASN A 244 23.92 -0.91 10.75
C ASN A 244 22.60 -0.14 10.87
N LYS A 245 22.48 0.66 11.94
CA LYS A 245 21.32 1.52 12.15
C LYS A 245 21.30 2.74 11.23
N LYS A 246 22.35 2.97 10.43
CA LYS A 246 22.51 4.08 9.49
C LYS A 246 22.60 3.52 8.07
N ILE A 247 21.69 3.93 7.19
CA ILE A 247 21.64 3.46 5.80
C ILE A 247 21.52 4.62 4.81
N TYR A 248 22.23 4.49 3.68
CA TYR A 248 22.09 5.34 2.52
C TYR A 248 21.50 4.51 1.38
N LEU A 249 20.39 4.96 0.81
CA LEU A 249 19.70 4.30 -0.30
C LEU A 249 20.27 4.81 -1.61
N SER A 250 21.18 4.05 -2.20
CA SER A 250 21.74 4.37 -3.49
C SER A 250 20.74 4.08 -4.61
N ARG A 251 20.79 4.90 -5.65
CA ARG A 251 20.03 4.69 -6.91
C ARG A 251 20.93 4.31 -8.08
N ARG A 252 22.22 4.04 -7.85
CA ARG A 252 23.22 3.85 -8.91
C ARG A 252 22.92 2.68 -9.84
N LEU A 253 22.21 1.64 -9.38
CA LEU A 253 21.88 0.45 -10.18
C LEU A 253 20.42 0.43 -10.65
N ALA A 254 19.65 1.50 -10.36
CA ALA A 254 18.25 1.59 -10.74
C ALA A 254 18.10 1.86 -12.25
N ARG A 255 17.44 0.96 -12.97
CA ARG A 255 17.26 1.01 -14.44
C ARG A 255 16.40 2.19 -14.94
N ALA A 256 15.58 2.80 -14.09
CA ALA A 256 14.69 3.91 -14.44
C ALA A 256 15.02 5.11 -13.54
N SER A 257 15.96 5.94 -13.98
CA SER A 257 16.51 7.04 -13.17
C SER A 257 16.22 8.41 -13.78
N GLU A 258 14.94 8.67 -14.07
CA GLU A 258 14.44 10.05 -14.24
C GLU A 258 14.80 10.96 -13.05
N ARG A 259 15.18 10.35 -11.91
CA ARG A 259 15.66 10.97 -10.68
C ARG A 259 17.08 10.54 -10.30
N ALA A 260 17.91 10.13 -11.26
CA ALA A 260 19.33 9.88 -11.00
C ALA A 260 20.03 11.18 -10.64
N VAL A 261 20.84 11.11 -9.59
CA VAL A 261 21.82 12.12 -9.24
C VAL A 261 23.10 11.82 -10.00
N GLU A 262 23.72 12.83 -10.60
CA GLU A 262 24.94 12.64 -11.41
C GLU A 262 26.11 12.12 -10.57
N ASN A 263 26.28 12.65 -9.36
CA ASN A 263 27.36 12.29 -8.45
C ASN A 263 26.96 11.28 -7.36
N GLU A 264 26.11 10.31 -7.71
CA GLU A 264 25.69 9.23 -6.79
C GLU A 264 26.90 8.51 -6.15
N ALA A 265 27.98 8.28 -6.91
CA ALA A 265 29.20 7.67 -6.39
C ALA A 265 29.92 8.53 -5.32
N GLU A 266 29.87 9.86 -5.45
CA GLU A 266 30.43 10.77 -4.43
C GLU A 266 29.60 10.69 -3.13
N LEU A 267 28.27 10.53 -3.23
CA LEU A 267 27.39 10.35 -2.07
C LEU A 267 27.61 9.00 -1.38
N GLU A 268 27.74 7.92 -2.15
CA GLU A 268 28.11 6.60 -1.61
C GLU A 268 29.43 6.66 -0.84
N TYR A 269 30.45 7.30 -1.41
CA TYR A 269 31.75 7.48 -0.76
C TYR A 269 31.63 8.31 0.53
N PHE A 270 30.91 9.43 0.48
CA PHE A 270 30.70 10.27 1.66
C PHE A 270 30.00 9.51 2.79
N TYR A 271 28.84 8.89 2.51
CA TYR A 271 28.03 8.22 3.52
C TYR A 271 28.70 6.98 4.10
N SER A 272 29.38 6.20 3.26
CA SER A 272 30.20 5.07 3.75
C SER A 272 31.33 5.54 4.65
N GLY A 273 32.00 6.65 4.31
CA GLY A 273 33.06 7.26 5.12
C GLY A 273 32.60 7.71 6.52
N ILE A 274 31.32 8.05 6.69
CA ILE A 274 30.73 8.41 7.99
C ILE A 274 29.91 7.26 8.63
N GLY A 275 30.15 6.03 8.18
CA GLY A 275 29.64 4.81 8.80
C GLY A 275 28.20 4.47 8.47
N TYR A 276 27.67 4.90 7.32
CA TYR A 276 26.40 4.40 6.78
C TYR A 276 26.64 3.16 5.94
N GLN A 277 25.71 2.21 6.00
CA GLN A 277 25.66 1.10 5.05
C GLN A 277 25.01 1.56 3.74
N ILE A 278 25.64 1.28 2.61
CA ILE A 278 25.09 1.56 1.29
C ILE A 278 24.14 0.43 0.91
N ILE A 279 22.89 0.78 0.60
CA ILE A 279 21.82 -0.15 0.25
C ILE A 279 21.40 0.11 -1.19
N TYR A 280 21.24 -0.96 -1.97
CA TYR A 280 20.67 -0.95 -3.33
C TYR A 280 19.31 -1.67 -3.27
N PRO A 281 18.19 -0.97 -3.03
CA PRO A 281 16.88 -1.61 -2.81
C PRO A 281 16.46 -2.54 -3.96
N GLU A 282 16.84 -2.23 -5.19
CA GLU A 282 16.57 -3.00 -6.41
C GLU A 282 17.26 -4.36 -6.47
N GLN A 283 18.25 -4.60 -5.61
CA GLN A 283 18.93 -5.89 -5.47
C GLN A 283 18.35 -6.73 -4.33
N LEU A 284 17.39 -6.19 -3.58
CA LEU A 284 16.84 -6.82 -2.37
C LEU A 284 15.40 -7.25 -2.59
N THR A 285 15.09 -8.45 -2.12
CA THR A 285 13.70 -8.91 -1.98
C THR A 285 12.94 -8.00 -0.99
N PRO A 286 11.60 -7.89 -1.10
CA PRO A 286 10.82 -7.15 -0.11
C PRO A 286 11.06 -7.58 1.33
N LYS A 287 11.27 -8.88 1.59
CA LYS A 287 11.56 -9.39 2.94
C LYS A 287 12.91 -8.87 3.46
N GLU A 288 13.95 -8.84 2.63
CA GLU A 288 15.24 -8.25 2.99
C GLU A 288 15.13 -6.75 3.21
N GLN A 289 14.34 -6.04 2.40
CA GLN A 289 14.06 -4.62 2.61
C GLN A 289 13.37 -4.38 3.96
N ILE A 290 12.31 -5.13 4.30
CA ILE A 290 11.65 -5.03 5.62
C ILE A 290 12.67 -5.29 6.74
N TYR A 291 13.52 -6.32 6.58
CA TYR A 291 14.52 -6.70 7.57
C TYR A 291 15.52 -5.56 7.85
N ILE A 292 16.08 -4.94 6.81
CA ILE A 292 17.02 -3.82 6.93
C ILE A 292 16.32 -2.59 7.52
N PHE A 293 15.17 -2.21 6.95
CA PHE A 293 14.51 -0.96 7.33
C PHE A 293 13.97 -0.99 8.75
N CYS A 294 13.52 -2.14 9.27
CA CYS A 294 13.00 -2.25 10.64
C CYS A 294 14.04 -2.02 11.74
N ARG A 295 15.33 -1.94 11.40
CA ARG A 295 16.43 -1.59 12.31
C ARG A 295 17.10 -0.26 11.98
N ALA A 296 16.82 0.31 10.81
CA ALA A 296 17.41 1.57 10.38
C ALA A 296 16.80 2.76 11.14
N THR A 297 17.63 3.48 11.89
CA THR A 297 17.24 4.67 12.67
C THR A 297 17.67 5.97 12.00
N ARG A 298 18.63 5.93 11.08
CA ARG A 298 19.06 7.05 10.25
C ARG A 298 19.03 6.60 8.80
N ILE A 299 18.19 7.23 8.00
CA ILE A 299 17.96 6.86 6.61
C ILE A 299 18.20 8.09 5.74
N VAL A 300 18.98 7.92 4.70
CA VAL A 300 19.16 8.94 3.66
C VAL A 300 18.81 8.30 2.33
N GLY A 301 18.08 9.01 1.48
CA GLY A 301 17.88 8.57 0.11
C GLY A 301 17.19 9.61 -0.75
N VAL A 302 17.28 9.41 -2.06
CA VAL A 302 16.52 10.20 -3.04
C VAL A 302 15.04 9.83 -2.98
N PHE A 303 14.18 10.83 -3.09
CA PHE A 303 12.73 10.70 -3.09
C PHE A 303 12.23 9.58 -4.03
N GLY A 304 11.33 8.72 -3.53
CA GLY A 304 10.63 7.70 -4.32
C GLY A 304 10.41 6.38 -3.57
N SER A 305 9.95 5.37 -4.31
CA SER A 305 9.50 4.07 -3.78
C SER A 305 10.51 3.38 -2.85
N GLY A 306 11.81 3.50 -3.11
CA GLY A 306 12.85 2.94 -2.25
C GLY A 306 12.85 3.57 -0.84
N LEU A 307 12.64 4.88 -0.76
CA LEU A 307 12.58 5.63 0.51
C LEU A 307 11.27 5.38 1.27
N HIS A 308 10.18 5.04 0.57
CA HIS A 308 8.90 4.70 1.22
C HIS A 308 9.01 3.49 2.17
N ASN A 309 10.01 2.62 2.00
CA ASN A 309 10.31 1.53 2.95
C ASN A 309 10.63 2.01 4.36
N THR A 310 10.91 3.30 4.55
CA THR A 310 10.96 3.90 5.90
C THR A 310 9.69 3.66 6.70
N ILE A 311 8.55 3.32 6.09
CA ILE A 311 7.36 2.86 6.82
C ILE A 311 7.66 1.70 7.79
N PHE A 312 8.62 0.83 7.47
CA PHE A 312 9.04 -0.27 8.33
C PHE A 312 10.02 0.16 9.43
N SER A 313 10.62 1.36 9.32
CA SER A 313 11.57 1.87 10.30
C SER A 313 10.94 2.11 11.68
N PRO A 314 11.74 2.01 12.75
CA PRO A 314 11.29 2.25 14.11
C PRO A 314 10.83 3.69 14.30
N ARG A 315 9.88 3.87 15.23
CA ARG A 315 9.43 5.19 15.65
C ARG A 315 10.62 6.06 16.08
N GLY A 316 10.60 7.34 15.71
CA GLY A 316 11.69 8.27 16.01
C GLY A 316 12.91 8.14 15.08
N ALA A 317 12.88 7.28 14.06
CA ALA A 317 13.89 7.30 13.01
C ALA A 317 13.98 8.69 12.37
N LYS A 318 15.18 9.05 11.91
CA LYS A 318 15.42 10.30 11.20
C LYS A 318 15.70 10.04 9.73
N VAL A 319 14.98 10.75 8.87
CA VAL A 319 15.00 10.55 7.43
C VAL A 319 15.47 11.84 6.75
N LEU A 320 16.51 11.75 5.92
CA LEU A 320 16.86 12.82 4.99
C LEU A 320 16.40 12.43 3.59
N CYS A 321 15.40 13.15 3.09
CA CYS A 321 14.85 12.98 1.76
C CYS A 321 15.54 13.96 0.80
N ILE A 322 16.26 13.43 -0.18
CA ILE A 322 16.92 14.19 -1.24
C ILE A 322 15.97 14.32 -2.42
N GLY A 323 15.83 15.51 -2.99
CA GLY A 323 15.06 15.74 -4.21
C GLY A 323 13.67 16.30 -3.99
N TRP A 324 12.75 15.91 -4.87
CA TRP A 324 11.40 16.46 -4.91
C TRP A 324 10.64 16.26 -3.60
N LEU A 325 9.88 17.29 -3.23
CA LEU A 325 8.91 17.20 -2.17
C LEU A 325 7.57 16.74 -2.76
N ASN A 326 7.15 15.54 -2.37
CA ASN A 326 5.73 15.24 -2.34
C ASN A 326 5.33 14.84 -0.91
N ALA A 327 4.04 14.92 -0.62
CA ALA A 327 3.54 14.71 0.73
C ALA A 327 3.66 13.25 1.23
N ILE A 328 3.90 12.27 0.34
CA ILE A 328 3.89 10.83 0.68
C ILE A 328 4.93 10.55 1.76
N GLN A 329 6.16 11.00 1.55
CA GLN A 329 7.23 10.76 2.51
C GLN A 329 6.99 11.50 3.84
N SER A 330 6.35 12.66 3.81
CA SER A 330 5.90 13.38 5.02
C SER A 330 4.83 12.58 5.76
N TYR A 331 3.85 12.01 5.05
CA TYR A 331 2.79 11.21 5.65
C TYR A 331 3.30 9.90 6.26
N ILE A 332 4.26 9.23 5.61
CA ILE A 332 4.96 8.07 6.19
C ILE A 332 5.65 8.49 7.49
N SER A 333 6.35 9.62 7.45
CA SER A 333 7.04 10.17 8.63
C SER A 333 6.05 10.52 9.75
N ASN A 334 4.89 11.09 9.42
CA ASN A 334 3.83 11.40 10.37
C ASN A 334 3.26 10.14 11.02
N LEU A 335 2.88 9.13 10.22
CA LEU A 335 2.34 7.86 10.71
C LEU A 335 3.31 7.18 11.70
N ARG A 336 4.60 7.22 11.39
CA ARG A 336 5.64 6.53 12.15
C ARG A 336 6.30 7.39 13.23
N GLY A 337 5.99 8.67 13.31
CA GLY A 337 6.65 9.61 14.22
C GLY A 337 8.14 9.77 13.92
N HIS A 338 8.52 9.84 12.65
CA HIS A 338 9.88 10.14 12.23
C HIS A 338 10.15 11.64 12.23
N THR A 339 11.41 12.00 12.43
CA THR A 339 11.90 13.34 12.07
C THR A 339 12.34 13.32 10.62
N ILE A 340 11.79 14.20 9.79
CA ILE A 340 12.18 14.29 8.38
C ILE A 340 12.82 15.63 8.05
N ALA A 341 13.92 15.58 7.31
CA ALA A 341 14.58 16.71 6.69
C ALA A 341 14.57 16.55 5.16
N TYR A 342 14.57 17.67 4.45
CA TYR A 342 14.56 17.71 2.99
C TYR A 342 15.77 18.46 2.46
N TYR A 343 16.37 17.91 1.41
CA TYR A 343 17.34 18.59 0.57
C TYR A 343 16.76 18.68 -0.84
N LEU A 344 16.19 19.84 -1.19
CA LEU A 344 15.37 19.98 -2.41
C LEU A 344 16.19 20.21 -3.70
N ASN A 345 17.45 20.59 -3.58
CA ASN A 345 18.33 20.87 -4.72
C ASN A 345 19.06 19.62 -5.22
N GLY A 346 18.37 18.61 -5.79
CA GLY A 346 19.11 17.39 -6.16
C GLY A 346 18.38 16.16 -6.69
N ALA A 347 17.24 16.25 -7.39
CA ALA A 347 16.66 15.04 -8.00
C ALA A 347 16.02 15.24 -9.37
N GLU A 348 16.43 16.27 -10.09
CA GLU A 348 16.22 16.31 -11.53
C GLU A 348 17.37 15.58 -12.21
N HIS A 349 17.07 14.83 -13.26
CA HIS A 349 18.06 14.11 -14.05
C HIS A 349 19.21 15.05 -14.45
N GLY A 350 20.45 14.65 -14.15
CA GLY A 350 21.64 15.47 -14.43
C GLY A 350 21.95 16.55 -13.38
N THR A 351 21.30 16.51 -12.21
CA THR A 351 21.67 17.41 -11.10
C THR A 351 22.83 16.82 -10.30
N LYS A 352 23.82 17.67 -9.99
CA LYS A 352 24.89 17.36 -9.02
C LYS A 352 24.50 17.84 -7.63
N ILE A 353 24.66 16.99 -6.62
CA ILE A 353 24.42 17.33 -5.23
C ILE A 353 25.70 17.89 -4.59
N ASP A 354 25.59 19.02 -3.90
CA ASP A 354 26.69 19.61 -3.14
C ASP A 354 26.94 18.82 -1.85
N ILE A 355 28.05 18.07 -1.83
CA ILE A 355 28.46 17.23 -0.71
C ILE A 355 28.65 18.04 0.58
N ARG A 356 29.12 19.30 0.52
CA ARG A 356 29.30 20.14 1.72
C ARG A 356 27.96 20.48 2.36
N ASN A 357 26.94 20.76 1.54
CA ASN A 357 25.59 21.00 2.04
C ASN A 357 24.98 19.73 2.62
N ILE A 358 25.17 18.58 1.97
CA ILE A 358 24.74 17.28 2.49
C ILE A 358 25.40 16.96 3.82
N GLU A 359 26.70 17.20 3.95
CA GLU A 359 27.44 17.01 5.20
C GLU A 359 26.89 17.88 6.33
N ARG A 360 26.65 19.17 6.04
CA ARG A 360 26.04 20.10 7.02
C ARG A 360 24.66 19.66 7.47
N ILE A 361 23.80 19.22 6.55
CA ILE A 361 22.44 18.76 6.92
C ILE A 361 22.53 17.42 7.68
N THR A 362 23.38 16.51 7.23
CA THR A 362 23.57 15.20 7.89
C THR A 362 24.06 15.38 9.32
N SER A 363 25.05 16.25 9.55
CA SER A 363 25.55 16.55 10.90
C SER A 363 24.54 17.27 11.79
N GLN A 364 23.71 18.16 11.24
CA GLN A 364 22.69 18.89 12.01
C GLN A 364 21.48 18.02 12.38
N TYR A 365 20.99 17.22 11.44
CA TYR A 365 19.72 16.51 11.58
C TYR A 365 19.92 15.04 11.89
N LEU A 366 20.92 14.39 11.31
CA LEU A 366 21.12 12.94 11.39
C LEU A 366 22.21 12.51 12.40
N SER A 367 22.80 13.43 13.16
CA SER A 367 23.64 13.12 14.34
C SER A 367 22.87 12.50 15.50
#